data_AF-A0A2K1P372-F1
#
_entry.id   AF-A0A2K1P372-F1
#
_cell.length_a   1.000
_cell.length_b   1.000
_cell.length_c   1.000
_cell.angle_alpha   90.00
_cell.angle_beta   90.00
_cell.angle_gamma   90.00
#
_symmetry.space_group_name_H-M   'P 1'
#
loop_
_entity.id
_entity.type
_entity.pdbx_description
1 polymer ?
#
loop_
_entity_poly.entity_id
_entity_poly.type
_entity_poly.pdbx_seq_one_letter_code
_entity_poly.pdbx_strand_id
1 'polypeptide(L)'
;MNFNQIFMIVLMTGIILGTGYFLYSSSEEKLIEEEVGKNTDEYIEKNDLIFDESQEKGEKAMNYEIVECFVRSQTPDVLIYQNNVPVTDVKKVPFIICISAGEKRTGGYVLNLNSIGIDEDNKKILIELFLKTPGKGEMVTQALTYPSIGIEINETLVEGDWEVIAKIDQKNTQSLILTKKFSYILID
;
A
#
# COMPACT_ATOMS: atom_id res chain seq x y z
N MET A 1 -8.20 -59.50 -11.75
CA MET A 1 -6.94 -58.72 -11.63
C MET A 1 -7.02 -57.58 -12.65
N ASN A 2 -7.05 -56.32 -12.16
CA ASN A 2 -6.84 -54.98 -12.76
C ASN A 2 -7.47 -54.68 -14.14
N PHE A 3 -8.35 -53.69 -14.37
CA PHE A 3 -8.46 -52.29 -13.91
C PHE A 3 -7.19 -51.46 -14.20
N ASN A 4 -7.06 -50.97 -15.44
CA ASN A 4 -6.66 -49.59 -15.78
C ASN A 4 -6.22 -49.46 -17.25
N GLN A 5 -6.65 -48.34 -17.88
CA GLN A 5 -6.09 -47.70 -19.09
C GLN A 5 -6.49 -48.41 -20.40
N ILE A 6 -7.11 -47.80 -21.43
CA ILE A 6 -7.02 -46.45 -22.00
C ILE A 6 -8.33 -46.21 -22.79
N PHE A 7 -9.09 -45.16 -22.47
CA PHE A 7 -10.27 -44.75 -23.26
C PHE A 7 -10.00 -43.34 -23.81
N MET A 8 -9.54 -43.26 -25.06
CA MET A 8 -9.50 -42.02 -25.84
C MET A 8 -9.49 -42.42 -27.32
N ILE A 9 -10.62 -42.23 -27.98
CA ILE A 9 -10.82 -41.77 -29.36
C ILE A 9 -12.35 -41.68 -29.52
N VAL A 10 -12.90 -40.47 -29.38
CA VAL A 10 -14.22 -40.16 -29.93
C VAL A 10 -13.98 -39.35 -31.20
N LEU A 11 -14.25 -40.01 -32.31
CA LEU A 11 -14.26 -39.48 -33.66
C LEU A 11 -15.73 -39.49 -34.12
N MET A 12 -16.06 -38.53 -34.99
CA MET A 12 -17.34 -38.31 -35.72
C MET A 12 -18.27 -37.27 -35.08
N THR A 13 -18.28 -36.03 -35.58
CA THR A 13 -18.98 -35.50 -36.79
C THR A 13 -20.51 -35.58 -36.68
N GLY A 14 -21.15 -34.41 -36.81
CA GLY A 14 -22.60 -34.24 -36.69
C GLY A 14 -23.09 -32.90 -37.22
N ILE A 15 -22.92 -32.70 -38.53
CA ILE A 15 -23.87 -32.12 -39.50
C ILE A 15 -24.25 -30.62 -39.38
N ILE A 16 -23.86 -29.95 -40.47
CA ILE A 16 -24.28 -28.64 -40.99
C ILE A 16 -25.73 -28.70 -41.49
N LEU A 17 -26.56 -27.75 -41.03
CA LEU A 17 -27.74 -27.19 -41.69
C LEU A 17 -27.82 -25.75 -41.14
N GLY A 18 -27.89 -24.64 -41.87
CA GLY A 18 -28.19 -24.32 -43.25
C GLY A 18 -28.77 -22.89 -43.23
N THR A 19 -28.61 -22.14 -44.33
CA THR A 19 -29.08 -20.75 -44.60
C THR A 19 -28.19 -19.66 -43.98
N GLY A 20 -27.72 -18.61 -44.66
CA GLY A 20 -28.03 -17.94 -45.92
C GLY A 20 -27.71 -16.44 -45.68
N TYR A 21 -27.33 -15.66 -46.72
CA TYR A 21 -26.87 -14.25 -46.69
C TYR A 21 -25.38 -14.09 -46.28
N PHE A 22 -24.39 -13.93 -47.15
CA PHE A 22 -24.24 -13.15 -48.40
C PHE A 22 -24.27 -11.62 -48.20
N LEU A 23 -23.06 -11.06 -48.17
CA LEU A 23 -22.59 -9.77 -48.72
C LEU A 23 -22.86 -8.42 -48.02
N TYR A 24 -21.73 -7.71 -47.81
CA TYR A 24 -21.43 -6.39 -48.40
C TYR A 24 -22.27 -5.17 -47.95
N SER A 25 -21.66 -4.24 -47.18
CA SER A 25 -21.31 -2.87 -47.65
C SER A 25 -21.10 -1.87 -46.50
N SER A 26 -20.16 -0.97 -46.76
CA SER A 26 -19.88 0.34 -46.16
C SER A 26 -21.11 1.25 -45.93
N SER A 27 -21.10 2.08 -44.87
CA SER A 27 -21.53 3.51 -44.87
C SER A 27 -21.32 4.17 -43.49
N GLU A 28 -20.84 5.42 -43.50
CA GLU A 28 -20.81 6.39 -42.39
C GLU A 28 -22.21 6.98 -42.08
N GLU A 29 -22.49 7.38 -40.83
CA GLU A 29 -22.77 8.77 -40.37
C GLU A 29 -23.37 8.88 -38.94
N LYS A 30 -22.67 9.66 -38.08
CA LYS A 30 -23.04 10.72 -37.09
C LYS A 30 -24.34 10.76 -36.23
N LEU A 31 -24.11 11.24 -34.97
CA LEU A 31 -24.91 12.14 -34.06
C LEU A 31 -26.11 11.49 -33.30
N ILE A 32 -26.43 11.65 -31.99
CA ILE A 32 -26.14 12.60 -30.87
C ILE A 32 -26.36 11.87 -29.50
N GLU A 33 -25.76 12.45 -28.46
CA GLU A 33 -25.84 12.28 -26.99
C GLU A 33 -27.15 11.76 -26.35
N GLU A 34 -27.02 10.95 -25.29
CA GLU A 34 -27.47 11.34 -23.92
C GLU A 34 -26.80 10.46 -22.84
N GLU A 35 -26.54 11.10 -21.71
CA GLU A 35 -25.77 10.66 -20.55
C GLU A 35 -26.35 9.44 -19.81
N VAL A 36 -25.50 8.70 -19.09
CA VAL A 36 -25.71 8.28 -17.67
C VAL A 36 -24.60 7.28 -17.27
N GLY A 37 -23.83 7.65 -16.25
CA GLY A 37 -23.45 6.67 -15.23
C GLY A 37 -21.96 6.29 -15.09
N LYS A 38 -21.25 7.14 -14.34
CA LYS A 38 -20.17 6.81 -13.37
C LYS A 38 -18.79 6.45 -13.92
N ASN A 39 -17.92 7.46 -13.79
CA ASN A 39 -16.47 7.47 -13.74
C ASN A 39 -15.86 6.14 -13.25
N THR A 40 -15.07 5.46 -14.08
CA THR A 40 -13.68 5.75 -14.50
C THR A 40 -12.70 5.16 -13.50
N ASP A 41 -12.19 3.99 -13.90
CA ASP A 41 -10.90 3.47 -13.50
C ASP A 41 -9.84 4.56 -13.67
N GLU A 42 -9.29 5.04 -12.55
CA GLU A 42 -8.08 5.87 -12.58
C GLU A 42 -6.99 5.12 -11.80
N TYR A 43 -6.25 4.32 -12.57
CA TYR A 43 -4.89 3.92 -12.23
C TYR A 43 -4.07 5.21 -12.02
N ILE A 44 -3.73 5.51 -10.77
CA ILE A 44 -2.94 6.68 -10.46
C ILE A 44 -1.53 6.53 -11.07
N GLU A 45 -1.32 7.45 -11.99
CA GLU A 45 -0.12 7.95 -12.63
C GLU A 45 1.16 7.81 -11.78
N LYS A 46 2.20 7.28 -12.43
CA LYS A 46 3.60 7.37 -11.98
C LYS A 46 3.97 8.85 -11.83
N ASN A 47 3.82 9.38 -10.63
CA ASN A 47 4.65 10.50 -10.20
C ASN A 47 5.96 9.92 -9.68
N ASP A 48 7.05 10.19 -10.40
CA ASP A 48 8.41 10.00 -9.91
C ASP A 48 8.58 10.85 -8.64
N LEU A 49 8.26 10.26 -7.48
CA LEU A 49 8.78 10.72 -6.20
C LEU A 49 10.28 10.46 -6.23
N ILE A 50 11.02 11.43 -6.79
CA ILE A 50 12.46 11.51 -6.68
C ILE A 50 12.75 11.63 -5.18
N PHE A 51 13.06 10.50 -4.54
CA PHE A 51 13.89 10.51 -3.35
C PHE A 51 15.23 11.05 -3.80
N ASP A 52 15.39 12.37 -3.68
CA ASP A 52 16.64 13.03 -3.97
C ASP A 52 17.65 12.57 -2.91
N GLU A 53 18.50 11.61 -3.28
CA GLU A 53 19.64 11.13 -2.50
C GLU A 53 20.63 12.28 -2.14
N SER A 54 20.43 13.49 -2.67
CA SER A 54 21.24 14.67 -2.40
C SER A 54 20.62 15.70 -1.44
N GLN A 55 19.45 15.45 -0.84
CA GLN A 55 19.00 16.23 0.31
C GLN A 55 19.87 15.90 1.52
N GLU A 56 20.83 16.78 1.77
CA GLU A 56 21.66 16.82 2.97
C GLU A 56 20.82 16.52 4.21
N LYS A 57 21.21 15.43 4.88
CA LYS A 57 21.07 15.10 6.30
C LYS A 57 20.87 16.32 7.21
N GLY A 58 19.70 16.91 7.15
CA GLY A 58 19.24 18.03 7.96
C GLY A 58 18.21 17.55 8.97
N GLU A 59 18.49 16.49 9.70
CA GLU A 59 17.55 15.95 10.68
C GLU A 59 17.85 16.54 12.06
N LYS A 60 16.96 17.41 12.53
CA LYS A 60 16.76 17.62 13.96
C LYS A 60 16.37 16.26 14.56
N ALA A 61 17.10 15.82 15.59
CA ALA A 61 16.78 14.58 16.28
C ALA A 61 15.36 14.68 16.86
N MET A 62 14.44 13.88 16.31
CA MET A 62 13.07 13.77 16.82
C MET A 62 13.10 13.03 18.16
N ASN A 63 12.41 13.54 19.18
CA ASN A 63 12.13 12.75 20.37
C ASN A 63 11.06 11.70 20.04
N TYR A 64 11.47 10.45 19.85
CA TYR A 64 10.57 9.34 19.54
C TYR A 64 10.93 8.05 20.28
N GLU A 65 9.94 7.17 20.39
CA GLU A 65 10.11 5.80 20.89
C GLU A 65 9.48 4.79 19.92
N ILE A 66 10.11 3.64 19.72
CA ILE A 66 9.51 2.54 18.97
C ILE A 66 8.57 1.79 19.91
N VAL A 67 7.29 1.71 19.52
CA VAL A 67 6.23 1.07 20.30
C VAL A 67 5.56 -0.03 19.48
N GLU A 68 4.89 -0.95 20.16
CA GLU A 68 4.02 -1.91 19.49
C GLU A 68 2.78 -1.21 18.97
N CYS A 69 2.45 -1.45 17.71
CA CYS A 69 1.15 -1.12 17.16
C CYS A 69 0.65 -2.31 16.35
N PHE A 70 -0.66 -2.53 16.36
CA PHE A 70 -1.28 -3.66 15.68
C PHE A 70 -2.39 -3.19 14.76
N VAL A 71 -2.16 -3.30 13.45
CA VAL A 71 -3.10 -2.88 12.42
C VAL A 71 -3.42 -4.06 11.52
N ARG A 72 -4.66 -4.56 11.63
CA ARG A 72 -5.20 -5.59 10.73
C ARG A 72 -5.68 -4.95 9.44
N SER A 73 -4.74 -4.72 8.52
CA SER A 73 -5.03 -4.23 7.17
C SER A 73 -4.59 -5.25 6.13
N GLN A 74 -5.40 -5.44 5.08
CA GLN A 74 -5.02 -6.29 3.94
C GLN A 74 -3.93 -5.62 3.11
N THR A 75 -4.00 -4.30 2.96
CA THR A 75 -3.02 -3.49 2.23
C THR A 75 -2.09 -2.75 3.19
N PRO A 76 -0.87 -2.41 2.77
CA PRO A 76 -0.03 -1.49 3.52
C PRO A 76 -0.73 -0.16 3.78
N ASP A 77 -0.52 0.43 4.95
CA ASP A 77 -1.18 1.68 5.36
C ASP A 77 -0.39 2.40 6.45
N VAL A 78 -0.66 3.69 6.61
CA VAL A 78 -0.17 4.55 7.69
C VAL A 78 -1.35 5.16 8.43
N LEU A 79 -1.40 4.90 9.73
CA LEU A 79 -2.43 5.39 10.63
C LEU A 79 -1.78 6.21 11.74
N ILE A 80 -2.49 7.25 12.16
CA ILE A 80 -2.05 8.11 13.26
C ILE A 80 -2.99 7.89 14.41
N TYR A 81 -2.45 7.61 15.58
CA TYR A 81 -3.21 7.34 16.79
C TYR A 81 -2.91 8.39 17.85
N GLN A 82 -3.95 8.82 18.55
CA GLN A 82 -3.81 9.59 19.78
C GLN A 82 -4.77 9.00 20.82
N ASN A 83 -4.26 8.67 22.01
CA ASN A 83 -5.02 7.98 23.06
C ASN A 83 -5.68 6.68 22.56
N ASN A 84 -4.96 5.86 21.78
CA ASN A 84 -5.43 4.60 21.18
C ASN A 84 -6.61 4.73 20.20
N VAL A 85 -6.90 5.93 19.70
CA VAL A 85 -7.92 6.17 18.68
C VAL A 85 -7.25 6.69 17.40
N PRO A 86 -7.61 6.19 16.21
CA PRO A 86 -7.09 6.74 14.97
C PRO A 86 -7.64 8.16 14.74
N VAL A 87 -6.76 9.10 14.41
CA VAL A 87 -7.09 10.53 14.24
C VAL A 87 -6.46 11.08 12.97
N THR A 88 -7.06 12.15 12.44
CA THR A 88 -6.46 13.03 11.44
C THR A 88 -6.02 14.36 12.05
N ASP A 89 -6.49 14.67 13.27
CA ASP A 89 -6.18 15.91 13.96
C ASP A 89 -5.47 15.55 15.27
N VAL A 90 -4.19 15.90 15.36
CA VAL A 90 -3.34 15.66 16.53
C VAL A 90 -3.29 16.94 17.35
N LYS A 91 -3.76 16.85 18.60
CA LYS A 91 -3.91 18.02 19.48
C LYS A 91 -2.77 18.24 20.48
N LYS A 92 -1.90 17.24 20.65
CA LYS A 92 -0.84 17.18 21.66
C LYS A 92 0.07 15.98 21.42
N VAL A 93 1.24 16.01 22.05
CA VAL A 93 2.08 14.82 22.24
C VAL A 93 1.64 14.04 23.50
N PRO A 94 1.92 12.73 23.58
CA PRO A 94 2.40 11.88 22.49
C PRO A 94 1.29 11.55 21.48
N PHE A 95 1.70 11.22 20.26
CA PHE A 95 0.87 10.54 19.26
C PHE A 95 1.69 9.45 18.58
N ILE A 96 1.04 8.44 18.01
CA ILE A 96 1.70 7.28 17.43
C ILE A 96 1.46 7.25 15.93
N ILE A 97 2.53 7.18 15.15
CA ILE A 97 2.48 6.82 13.74
C ILE A 97 2.60 5.30 13.65
N CYS A 98 1.53 4.62 13.28
CA CYS A 98 1.51 3.18 13.09
C CYS A 98 1.54 2.84 11.60
N ILE A 99 2.55 2.08 11.19
CA ILE A 99 2.81 1.73 9.80
C ILE A 99 2.63 0.22 9.64
N SER A 100 1.81 -0.19 8.69
CA SER A 100 1.53 -1.60 8.37
C SER A 100 2.09 -1.98 7.01
N ALA A 101 2.70 -3.17 6.91
CA ALA A 101 3.11 -3.78 5.65
C ALA A 101 1.99 -4.56 4.95
N GLY A 102 0.76 -4.48 5.47
CA GLY A 102 -0.40 -5.24 5.01
C GLY A 102 -0.35 -6.71 5.40
N GLU A 103 -1.30 -7.50 4.88
CA GLU A 103 -1.41 -8.91 5.19
C GLU A 103 -0.28 -9.72 4.55
N LYS A 104 0.27 -10.67 5.32
CA LYS A 104 1.21 -11.69 4.84
C LYS A 104 0.65 -13.07 5.13
N ARG A 105 0.82 -13.98 4.17
CA ARG A 105 0.24 -15.33 4.22
C ARG A 105 0.91 -16.26 5.24
N THR A 106 2.08 -15.88 5.73
CA THR A 106 2.85 -16.61 6.75
C THR A 106 3.43 -15.61 7.76
N GLY A 107 3.87 -16.11 8.91
CA GLY A 107 4.71 -15.32 9.80
C GLY A 107 6.16 -15.22 9.33
N GLY A 108 6.99 -14.58 10.15
CA GLY A 108 8.41 -14.33 9.87
C GLY A 108 8.70 -12.97 9.23
N TYR A 109 7.66 -12.18 8.93
CA TYR A 109 7.80 -10.81 8.44
C TYR A 109 7.92 -9.83 9.61
N VAL A 110 8.88 -8.90 9.55
CA VAL A 110 9.12 -7.88 10.59
C VAL A 110 9.47 -6.56 9.94
N LEU A 111 8.76 -5.48 10.32
CA LEU A 111 9.16 -4.11 9.98
C LEU A 111 10.19 -3.60 11.00
N ASN A 112 11.28 -3.04 10.50
CA ASN A 112 12.30 -2.40 11.32
C ASN A 112 12.45 -0.94 10.90
N LEU A 113 12.65 -0.05 11.88
CA LEU A 113 12.97 1.35 11.62
C LEU A 113 14.45 1.49 11.24
N ASN A 114 14.72 2.13 10.11
CA ASN A 114 16.07 2.50 9.70
C ASN A 114 16.40 3.94 10.13
N SER A 115 15.51 4.88 9.81
CA SER A 115 15.67 6.31 10.08
C SER A 115 14.31 7.00 10.20
N ILE A 116 14.30 8.12 10.90
CA ILE A 116 13.17 9.04 10.98
C ILE A 116 13.69 10.47 11.03
N GLY A 117 13.12 11.33 10.19
CA GLY A 117 13.45 12.74 10.07
C GLY A 117 12.22 13.63 10.12
N ILE A 118 12.40 14.85 10.60
CA ILE A 118 11.40 15.93 10.52
C ILE A 118 11.95 17.02 9.62
N ASP A 119 11.17 17.37 8.61
CA ASP A 119 11.34 18.57 7.81
C ASP A 119 10.25 19.56 8.23
N GLU A 120 10.59 20.46 9.17
CA GLU A 120 9.66 21.45 9.73
C GLU A 120 9.22 22.47 8.66
N ASP A 121 10.10 22.82 7.72
CA ASP A 121 9.85 23.82 6.68
C ASP A 121 8.79 23.34 5.70
N ASN A 122 8.86 22.06 5.29
CA ASN A 122 7.88 21.46 4.40
C ASN A 122 6.77 20.69 5.13
N LYS A 123 6.77 20.68 6.47
CA LYS A 123 5.85 19.95 7.34
C LYS A 123 5.75 18.46 6.99
N LYS A 124 6.91 17.81 6.86
CA LYS A 124 7.02 16.38 6.54
C LYS A 124 7.69 15.60 7.65
N ILE A 125 7.18 14.40 7.89
CA ILE A 125 7.85 13.37 8.70
C ILE A 125 8.26 12.27 7.74
N LEU A 126 9.57 12.09 7.57
CA LEU A 126 10.17 11.11 6.68
C LEU A 126 10.54 9.88 7.50
N ILE A 127 10.07 8.70 7.09
CA ILE A 127 10.30 7.46 7.83
C ILE A 127 10.82 6.41 6.86
N GLU A 128 12.01 5.88 7.10
CA GLU A 128 12.55 4.77 6.33
C GLU A 128 12.47 3.49 7.14
N LEU A 129 11.84 2.48 6.56
CA LEU A 129 11.64 1.17 7.14
C LEU A 129 12.27 0.09 6.26
N PHE A 130 12.67 -1.01 6.88
CA PHE A 130 13.02 -2.24 6.18
C PHE A 130 12.09 -3.39 6.58
N LEU A 131 11.42 -3.98 5.60
CA LEU A 131 10.62 -5.19 5.77
C LEU A 131 11.53 -6.42 5.63
N LYS A 132 11.89 -7.01 6.77
CA LYS A 132 12.55 -8.32 6.80
C LYS A 132 11.55 -9.37 6.35
N THR A 133 11.89 -10.10 5.28
CA THR A 133 11.13 -11.25 4.78
C THR A 133 11.78 -12.55 5.25
N PRO A 134 10.98 -13.60 5.51
CA PRO A 134 11.54 -14.90 5.88
C PRO A 134 12.38 -15.47 4.73
N GLY A 135 13.53 -16.06 5.07
CA GLY A 135 14.43 -16.66 4.11
C GLY A 135 13.86 -17.93 3.48
N LYS A 136 14.36 -18.30 2.30
CA LYS A 136 14.01 -19.58 1.67
C LYS A 136 14.41 -20.73 2.59
N GLY A 137 13.43 -21.56 2.99
CA GLY A 137 13.64 -22.70 3.88
C GLY A 137 13.67 -22.36 5.36
N GLU A 138 13.47 -21.08 5.73
CA GLU A 138 13.24 -20.71 7.12
C GLU A 138 11.89 -21.28 7.60
N MET A 139 11.85 -21.81 8.82
CA MET A 139 10.59 -22.24 9.41
C MET A 139 9.73 -21.01 9.70
N VAL A 140 8.50 -21.02 9.18
CA VAL A 140 7.52 -19.94 9.36
C VAL A 140 6.21 -20.47 9.92
N THR A 141 5.48 -19.62 10.64
CA THR A 141 4.13 -19.95 11.08
C THR A 141 3.16 -19.89 9.90
N GLN A 142 2.31 -20.92 9.77
CA GLN A 142 1.29 -21.01 8.73
C GLN A 142 0.00 -20.31 9.20
N ALA A 143 0.03 -18.98 9.23
CA ALA A 143 -1.12 -18.14 9.57
C ALA A 143 -1.00 -16.78 8.89
N LEU A 144 -2.13 -16.12 8.66
CA LEU A 144 -2.16 -14.73 8.25
C LEU A 144 -1.52 -13.87 9.34
N THR A 145 -0.60 -13.00 8.95
CA THR A 145 0.05 -12.05 9.85
C THR A 145 -0.03 -10.64 9.30
N TYR A 146 0.11 -9.66 10.20
CA TYR A 146 -0.01 -8.24 9.91
C TYR A 146 1.21 -7.51 10.50
N PRO A 147 2.35 -7.48 9.79
CA PRO A 147 3.54 -6.83 10.29
C PRO A 147 3.30 -5.32 10.38
N SER A 148 3.47 -4.77 11.57
CA SER A 148 3.31 -3.35 11.84
C SER A 148 4.35 -2.84 12.83
N ILE A 149 4.66 -1.55 12.77
CA ILE A 149 5.56 -0.85 13.68
C ILE A 149 4.92 0.46 14.12
N GLY A 150 4.94 0.73 15.41
CA GLY A 150 4.49 2.00 15.99
C GLY A 150 5.69 2.88 16.31
N ILE A 151 5.56 4.17 16.01
CA ILE A 151 6.55 5.17 16.35
C ILE A 151 5.82 6.25 17.14
N GLU A 152 6.07 6.29 18.45
CA GLU A 152 5.51 7.29 19.35
C GLU A 152 6.34 8.58 19.24
N ILE A 153 5.67 9.65 18.85
CA ILE A 153 6.25 10.98 18.71
C ILE A 153 6.03 11.77 19.98
N ASN A 154 7.13 12.16 20.62
CA ASN A 154 7.17 12.97 21.83
C ASN A 154 7.70 14.40 21.56
N GLU A 155 7.97 14.73 20.29
CA GLU A 155 8.38 16.06 19.84
C GLU A 155 7.16 16.93 19.52
N THR A 156 7.13 18.16 20.05
CA THR A 156 6.10 19.15 19.70
C THR A 156 6.38 19.70 18.31
N LEU A 157 5.41 19.59 17.41
CA LEU A 157 5.50 20.08 16.04
C LEU A 157 5.00 21.54 15.94
N VAL A 158 5.38 22.24 14.88
CA VAL A 158 4.73 23.50 14.51
C VAL A 158 3.30 23.24 14.03
N GLU A 159 2.39 24.16 14.33
CA GLU A 159 0.97 24.04 13.97
C GLU A 159 0.76 23.99 12.45
N GLY A 160 -0.21 23.19 12.02
CA GLY A 160 -0.73 23.13 10.65
C GLY A 160 -0.78 21.72 10.06
N ASP A 161 -0.89 21.65 8.74
CA ASP A 161 -1.03 20.37 8.04
C ASP A 161 0.33 19.73 7.76
N TRP A 162 0.47 18.49 8.19
CA TRP A 162 1.64 17.66 8.10
C TRP A 162 1.40 16.44 7.21
N GLU A 163 2.49 15.94 6.64
CA GLU A 163 2.51 14.74 5.82
C GLU A 163 3.56 13.74 6.34
N VAL A 164 3.12 12.55 6.71
CA VAL A 164 3.99 11.40 6.96
C VAL A 164 4.26 10.72 5.64
N ILE A 165 5.54 10.54 5.31
CA ILE A 165 6.01 9.78 4.15
C ILE A 165 6.84 8.61 4.66
N ALA A 166 6.27 7.40 4.56
CA ALA A 166 6.92 6.17 4.97
C ALA A 166 7.40 5.40 3.75
N LYS A 167 8.73 5.22 3.63
CA LYS A 167 9.36 4.38 2.62
C LYS A 167 9.69 3.02 3.22
N ILE A 168 9.13 1.96 2.67
CA ILE A 168 9.37 0.58 3.09
C ILE A 168 10.22 -0.11 2.03
N ASP A 169 11.46 -0.38 2.39
CA ASP A 169 12.38 -1.15 1.57
C ASP A 169 12.24 -2.65 1.84
N GLN A 170 12.42 -3.45 0.79
CA GLN A 170 12.45 -4.90 0.87
C GLN A 170 13.54 -5.44 -0.05
N LYS A 171 14.24 -6.47 0.39
CA LYS A 171 15.29 -7.12 -0.40
C LYS A 171 14.76 -7.55 -1.78
N ASN A 172 15.47 -7.14 -2.84
CA ASN A 172 15.18 -7.48 -4.23
C ASN A 172 13.79 -7.03 -4.72
N THR A 173 13.23 -5.96 -4.17
CA THR A 173 11.94 -5.41 -4.57
C THR A 173 12.03 -3.89 -4.60
N GLN A 174 11.19 -3.24 -5.40
CA GLN A 174 11.06 -1.79 -5.38
C GLN A 174 10.51 -1.33 -4.02
N SER A 175 11.00 -0.19 -3.53
CA SER A 175 10.48 0.45 -2.31
C SER A 175 9.00 0.78 -2.45
N LEU A 176 8.25 0.54 -1.38
CA LEU A 176 6.87 0.97 -1.26
C LEU A 176 6.83 2.32 -0.53
N ILE A 177 6.16 3.31 -1.10
CA ILE A 177 5.98 4.62 -0.47
C ILE A 177 4.53 4.73 -0.01
N LEU A 178 4.34 5.06 1.27
CA LEU A 178 3.04 5.31 1.88
C LEU A 178 3.00 6.74 2.39
N THR A 179 1.84 7.39 2.23
CA THR A 179 1.67 8.79 2.60
C THR A 179 0.42 8.96 3.45
N LYS A 180 0.52 9.73 4.54
CA LYS A 180 -0.62 10.08 5.40
C LYS A 180 -0.58 11.54 5.81
N LYS A 181 -1.68 12.25 5.59
CA LYS A 181 -1.83 13.64 6.02
C LYS A 181 -2.55 13.73 7.36
N PHE A 182 -2.17 14.72 8.16
CA PHE A 182 -2.82 15.06 9.43
C PHE A 182 -2.61 16.53 9.78
N SER A 183 -3.46 17.09 10.61
CA SER A 183 -3.31 18.44 11.14
C SER A 183 -2.77 18.37 12.56
N TYR A 184 -1.70 19.10 12.86
CA TYR A 184 -1.20 19.30 14.22
C TYR A 184 -1.72 20.63 14.75
N ILE A 185 -2.49 20.58 15.84
CA ILE A 185 -3.20 21.73 16.41
C ILE A 185 -2.69 21.94 17.83
N LEU A 186 -2.20 23.15 18.12
CA LEU A 186 -1.85 23.54 19.48
C LEU A 186 -3.14 24.00 20.18
N ILE A 187 -3.49 23.37 21.29
CA ILE A 187 -4.59 23.83 22.14
C ILE A 187 -3.99 24.59 23.31
N ASP A 188 -4.35 25.87 23.41
CA ASP A 188 -4.02 26.76 24.54
C ASP A 188 -4.66 26.29 25.87
#